data_AF-A0A2N2M473-F1
#
_entry.id   AF-A0A2N2M473-F1
#
_cell.length_a   1.000
_cell.length_b   1.000
_cell.length_c   1.000
_cell.angle_alpha   90.00
_cell.angle_beta   90.00
_cell.angle_gamma   90.00
#
_symmetry.space_group_name_H-M   'P 1'
#
loop_
_entity.id
_entity.type
_entity.pdbx_description
1 polymer ?
#
loop_
_entity_poly.entity_id
_entity_poly.type
_entity_poly.pdbx_seq_one_letter_code
_entity_poly.pdbx_strand_id
1 'polypeptide(L)' 'MEETFLEKAWDDLLSQESKRIESRFKSLDDNSQKVVIEHLQNMVTDSGWHPMQVISAQKALETISNLEF' A
#
# COMPACT_ATOMS: atom_id res chain seq x y z
N MET A 1 13.63 3.42 -16.49
CA MET A 1 12.61 2.35 -16.71
C MET A 1 12.26 1.62 -15.41
N GLU A 2 13.05 1.74 -14.34
CA GLU A 2 12.71 1.22 -12.99
C GLU A 2 11.78 2.15 -12.21
N GLU A 3 11.93 3.48 -12.34
CA GLU A 3 11.03 4.48 -11.71
C GLU A 3 9.56 4.23 -12.05
N THR A 4 9.26 3.92 -13.32
CA THR A 4 7.89 3.63 -13.77
C THR A 4 7.28 2.38 -13.17
N PHE A 5 8.10 1.40 -12.76
CA PHE A 5 7.59 0.20 -12.09
C PHE A 5 7.27 0.48 -10.62
N LEU A 6 8.13 1.24 -9.93
CA LEU A 6 7.93 1.60 -8.54
C LEU A 6 6.75 2.56 -8.36
N GLU A 7 6.63 3.57 -9.22
CA GLU A 7 5.49 4.49 -9.24
C GLU A 7 4.18 3.71 -9.42
N LYS A 8 4.14 2.82 -10.41
CA LYS A 8 2.96 1.98 -10.65
C LYS A 8 2.63 1.07 -9.45
N ALA A 9 3.66 0.54 -8.77
CA ALA A 9 3.47 -0.26 -7.58
C ALA A 9 2.73 0.51 -6.49
N TRP A 10 3.15 1.75 -6.25
CA TRP A 10 2.53 2.63 -5.27
C TRP A 10 1.16 3.12 -5.72
N ASP A 11 0.97 3.41 -7.01
CA ASP A 11 -0.34 3.74 -7.57
C ASP A 11 -1.35 2.60 -7.35
N ASP A 12 -0.94 1.35 -7.56
CA ASP A 12 -1.79 0.19 -7.33
C ASP A 12 -2.10 0.00 -5.84
N LEU A 13 -1.11 0.15 -4.96
CA LEU A 13 -1.27 0.04 -3.49
C LEU A 13 -2.10 1.18 -2.89
N LEU A 14 -2.11 2.37 -3.50
CA LEU A 14 -2.83 3.55 -3.02
C LEU A 14 -4.11 3.86 -3.82
N SER A 15 -4.51 2.96 -4.74
CA SER A 15 -5.62 3.13 -5.70
C SER A 15 -7.03 3.20 -5.08
N GLN A 16 -7.19 2.93 -3.78
CA GLN A 16 -8.46 2.69 -3.09
C GLN A 16 -9.28 1.47 -3.59
N GLU A 17 -8.84 0.82 -4.67
CA GLU A 17 -9.48 -0.36 -5.24
C GLU A 17 -8.92 -1.63 -4.60
N SER A 18 -9.70 -2.29 -3.73
CA SER A 18 -9.23 -3.46 -2.97
C SER A 18 -8.58 -4.54 -3.84
N LYS A 19 -9.15 -4.85 -5.01
CA LYS A 19 -8.56 -5.86 -5.94
C LYS A 19 -7.16 -5.49 -6.44
N ARG A 20 -6.89 -4.20 -6.70
CA ARG A 20 -5.56 -3.74 -7.16
C ARG A 20 -4.56 -3.80 -6.02
N ILE A 21 -4.98 -3.37 -4.83
CA ILE A 21 -4.19 -3.43 -3.60
C ILE A 21 -3.81 -4.90 -3.30
N GLU A 22 -4.79 -5.80 -3.27
CA GLU A 22 -4.56 -7.23 -3.00
C GLU A 22 -3.63 -7.87 -4.03
N SER A 23 -3.91 -7.66 -5.32
CA SER A 23 -3.11 -8.22 -6.41
C SER A 23 -1.66 -7.74 -6.32
N ARG A 24 -1.46 -6.43 -6.11
CA ARG A 24 -0.12 -5.86 -6.00
C ARG A 24 0.59 -6.37 -4.75
N PHE A 25 -0.07 -6.36 -3.60
CA PHE A 25 0.51 -6.81 -2.34
C PHE A 25 0.91 -8.30 -2.39
N LYS A 26 0.03 -9.18 -2.89
CA LYS A 26 0.31 -10.61 -3.05
C LYS A 26 1.42 -10.91 -4.06
N SER A 27 1.70 -10.00 -4.99
CA SER A 27 2.80 -10.15 -5.95
C SER A 27 4.18 -9.83 -5.38
N LEU A 28 4.24 -9.21 -4.19
CA LEU A 28 5.48 -8.91 -3.49
C LEU A 28 5.95 -10.12 -2.67
N ASP A 29 7.27 -10.26 -2.52
CA ASP A 29 7.86 -11.20 -1.57
C ASP A 29 7.61 -10.78 -0.11
N ASP A 30 7.77 -11.71 0.83
CA ASP A 30 7.48 -11.50 2.25
C ASP A 30 8.23 -10.31 2.87
N ASN A 31 9.45 -10.01 2.42
CA ASN A 31 10.21 -8.87 2.92
C ASN A 31 9.61 -7.56 2.39
N SER A 32 9.34 -7.50 1.09
CA SER A 32 8.67 -6.35 0.46
C SER A 32 7.27 -6.10 1.04
N GLN A 33 6.52 -7.15 1.37
CA GLN A 33 5.21 -7.03 2.03
C GLN A 33 5.32 -6.35 3.40
N LYS A 34 6.31 -6.73 4.22
CA LYS A 34 6.55 -6.11 5.54
C LYS A 34 6.91 -4.64 5.39
N VAL A 35 7.80 -4.30 4.45
CA VAL A 35 8.19 -2.91 4.17
C VAL A 35 6.99 -2.07 3.73
N VAL A 36 6.11 -2.62 2.90
CA VAL A 36 4.86 -1.93 2.49
C VAL A 36 3.95 -1.70 3.68
N ILE A 37 3.71 -2.70 4.54
CA ILE A 37 2.85 -2.53 5.72
C ILE A 37 3.42 -1.45 6.65
N GLU A 38 4.71 -1.49 6.95
CA GLU A 38 5.37 -0.49 7.80
C GLU A 38 5.25 0.92 7.20
N HIS A 39 5.48 1.06 5.88
CA HIS A 39 5.33 2.33 5.21
C HIS A 39 3.90 2.87 5.27
N LEU A 40 2.90 2.03 5.01
CA LEU A 40 1.49 2.41 5.09
C LEU A 40 1.08 2.81 6.53
N GLN A 41 1.62 2.13 7.55
CA GLN A 41 1.41 2.51 8.96
C GLN A 41 2.02 3.88 9.26
N ASN A 42 3.22 4.16 8.77
CA ASN A 42 3.85 5.49 8.90
C ASN A 42 3.04 6.57 8.18
N MET A 43 2.47 6.28 7.00
CA MET A 43 1.60 7.22 6.30
C MET A 43 0.36 7.62 7.09
N VAL A 44 -0.21 6.71 7.88
CA VAL A 44 -1.42 6.97 8.68
C VAL A 44 -1.12 7.63 10.02
N THR A 45 0.06 7.38 10.58
CA THR A 45 0.41 7.81 11.95
C THR A 45 1.27 9.07 12.00
N ASP A 46 2.13 9.30 11.00
CA ASP A 46 3.02 10.45 10.99
C ASP A 46 2.36 11.70 10.42
N SER A 47 2.76 12.86 10.95
CA SER A 47 2.34 14.15 10.45
C SER A 47 3.15 14.55 9.22
N GLY A 48 2.50 14.99 8.15
CA GLY A 48 3.19 15.47 6.94
C GLY A 48 2.65 14.87 5.65
N TRP A 49 1.82 13.82 5.74
CA TRP A 49 1.13 13.26 4.59
C TRP A 49 -0.10 14.06 4.20
N HIS A 50 -0.38 14.13 2.90
CA HIS A 50 -1.61 14.74 2.44
C HIS A 50 -2.82 13.91 2.89
N PRO A 51 -3.96 14.53 3.27
CA PRO A 51 -5.13 13.80 3.75
C PRO A 51 -5.61 12.68 2.82
N MET A 52 -5.53 12.88 1.51
CA MET A 52 -5.88 11.85 0.52
C MET A 52 -4.93 10.64 0.55
N GLN A 53 -3.65 10.86 0.80
CA GLN A 53 -2.66 9.78 0.92
C GLN A 53 -2.90 8.98 2.21
N VAL A 54 -3.24 9.65 3.31
CA VAL A 54 -3.65 9.00 4.57
C VAL A 54 -4.86 8.09 4.35
N ILE A 55 -5.90 8.59 3.66
CA ILE A 55 -7.11 7.82 3.35
C ILE A 55 -6.78 6.60 2.48
N SER A 56 -5.96 6.78 1.44
CA SER A 56 -5.52 5.67 0.59
C SER A 56 -4.69 4.64 1.36
N ALA A 57 -3.80 5.08 2.26
CA ALA A 57 -2.99 4.18 3.07
C ALA A 57 -3.84 3.39 4.09
N GLN A 58 -4.81 4.05 4.72
CA GLN A 58 -5.78 3.41 5.60
C GLN A 58 -6.57 2.32 4.86
N LYS A 59 -7.08 2.63 3.66
CA LYS A 59 -7.78 1.66 2.80
C LYS A 59 -6.89 0.48 2.42
N ALA A 60 -5.61 0.72 2.16
CA ALA A 60 -4.65 -0.33 1.86
C ALA A 60 -4.42 -1.25 3.06
N LEU A 61 -4.19 -0.69 4.25
CA LEU A 61 -4.03 -1.47 5.50
C LEU A 61 -5.27 -2.31 5.82
N GLU A 62 -6.47 -1.73 5.70
CA GLU A 62 -7.72 -2.46 5.87
C GLU A 62 -7.86 -3.61 4.87
N THR A 63 -7.53 -3.36 3.60
CA THR A 63 -7.59 -4.40 2.56
C THR A 63 -6.60 -5.52 2.85
N ILE A 64 -5.36 -5.19 3.22
CA ILE A 64 -4.32 -6.16 3.54
C ILE A 64 -4.67 -6.97 4.80
N SER A 65 -5.22 -6.32 5.83
CA SER A 65 -5.62 -7.00 7.07
C SER A 65 -6.79 -7.98 6.89
N ASN A 66 -7.59 -7.81 5.82
CA ASN A 66 -8.68 -8.73 5.47
C ASN A 66 -8.25 -9.86 4.53
N LEU A 67 -6.97 -9.90 4.12
CA LEU A 67 -6.41 -11.06 3.46
C LEU A 67 -6.22 -12.15 4.51
N GLU A 68 -7.17 -13.09 4.59
CA GLU A 68 -7.00 -14.28 5.42
C GLU A 68 -5.79 -15.07 4.93
N PHE A 69 -4.85 -15.36 5.84
CA PHE A 69 -3.65 -16.17 5.62
C PHE A 69 -3.78 -17.53 6.31
#